data_AF-A0AA39J471-F1
#
_entry.id   AF-A0AA39J471-F1
#
_cell.length_a   1.000
_cell.length_b   1.000
_cell.length_c   1.000
_cell.angle_alpha   90.00
_cell.angle_beta   90.00
_cell.angle_gamma   90.00
#
_symmetry.space_group_name_H-M   'P 1'
#
loop_
_entity.id
_entity.type
_entity.pdbx_description
1 polymer ?
#
loop_
_entity_poly.entity_id
_entity_poly.type
_entity_poly.pdbx_seq_one_letter_code
_entity_poly.pdbx_strand_id
1 'polypeptide(L)'
;MPKNADLNLIRIEMLNLGAEYIWLDVLCLRQEGQGEDPRGNPSQEEWKDREGLRKMEWKVDLPTIGWVYAEGHPQYHPQDREVSPVCYFSGLGLPLSFKTASDFDDDRCWFNRAWTLQETPRSPIIAGKTCDNGKIDEKFMPVDMQRRFDKQLASLQHWQPQKTASIFDVLFHMRKRKATKHVDKVAGLVYLLESSHIPIYNAGLCEEDAWTELVDVMHYRFRAALFFLYPKPGKGRQSWRPSWEQVTEGTLPAEGQPTFKHLTSTFRMQKGKVIYEGPRIDRCTVHGLADPSEDLRHGEFKVKNCCGVMYTFKIVADPSGPIDDGQYTLIGYTPPPKVAERILWVIGKIEEPEGKFRKMSVFRMANRRESERLRCLNVYRHTKTCLL
;
A
#
# COMPACT_ATOMS: atom_id res chain seq x y z
N MET A 1 -16.22 0.21 23.91
CA MET A 1 -15.84 1.58 24.32
C MET A 1 -14.96 1.54 25.55
N PRO A 2 -14.06 2.52 25.76
CA PRO A 2 -13.35 2.68 27.02
C PRO A 2 -14.33 2.77 28.20
N LYS A 3 -14.00 2.18 29.35
CA LYS A 3 -14.88 2.14 30.54
C LYS A 3 -15.28 3.54 31.03
N ASN A 4 -14.43 4.53 30.81
CA ASN A 4 -14.63 5.91 31.25
C ASN A 4 -15.23 6.82 30.16
N ALA A 5 -15.64 6.26 29.01
CA ALA A 5 -16.25 7.04 27.95
C ALA A 5 -17.76 7.17 28.18
N ASP A 6 -18.29 8.38 28.02
CA ASP A 6 -19.73 8.67 28.13
C ASP A 6 -20.27 9.13 26.77
N LEU A 7 -21.30 8.43 26.27
CA LEU A 7 -21.97 8.78 25.02
C LEU A 7 -22.60 10.18 25.07
N ASN A 8 -23.02 10.65 26.25
CA ASN A 8 -23.55 12.01 26.40
C ASN A 8 -22.46 13.06 26.15
N LEU A 9 -21.24 12.82 26.61
CA LEU A 9 -20.12 13.74 26.38
C LEU A 9 -19.73 13.77 24.90
N ILE A 10 -19.69 12.60 24.24
CA ILE A 10 -19.48 12.52 22.79
C ILE A 10 -20.59 13.29 22.06
N ARG A 11 -21.85 13.08 22.43
CA ARG A 11 -22.99 13.79 21.84
C ARG A 11 -22.87 15.30 22.00
N ILE A 12 -22.53 15.79 23.19
CA ILE A 12 -22.32 17.22 23.45
C ILE A 12 -21.19 17.76 22.56
N GLU A 13 -20.07 17.05 22.45
CA GLU A 13 -18.97 17.44 21.58
C GLU A 13 -19.40 17.52 20.11
N MET A 14 -20.17 16.55 19.62
CA MET A 14 -20.69 16.59 18.24
C MET A 14 -21.71 17.71 18.01
N LEU A 15 -22.59 17.98 18.98
CA LEU A 15 -23.54 19.11 18.91
C LEU A 15 -22.81 20.45 18.86
N ASN A 16 -21.70 20.60 19.61
CA ASN A 16 -20.87 21.80 19.56
C ASN A 16 -20.15 21.97 18.22
N LEU A 17 -19.90 20.88 17.49
CA LEU A 17 -19.41 20.89 16.11
C LEU A 17 -20.52 21.14 15.08
N GLY A 18 -21.78 21.32 15.53
CA GLY A 18 -22.93 21.58 14.66
C GLY A 18 -23.51 20.33 14.00
N ALA A 19 -23.15 19.12 14.48
CA ALA A 19 -23.68 17.89 13.92
C ALA A 19 -25.11 17.62 14.40
N GLU A 20 -26.03 17.43 13.46
CA GLU A 20 -27.41 16.96 13.73
C GLU A 20 -27.49 15.44 13.77
N TYR A 21 -26.73 14.78 12.89
CA TYR A 21 -26.62 13.33 12.76
C TYR A 21 -25.15 12.95 12.65
N ILE A 22 -24.77 11.84 13.28
CA ILE A 22 -23.45 11.26 13.18
C ILE A 22 -23.58 9.76 12.89
N TRP A 23 -22.68 9.24 12.07
CA TRP A 23 -22.37 7.82 12.10
C TRP A 23 -21.20 7.63 13.06
N LEU A 24 -21.42 6.83 14.11
CA LEU A 24 -20.41 6.57 15.12
C LEU A 24 -19.71 5.26 14.81
N ASP A 25 -18.46 5.34 14.37
CA ASP A 25 -17.63 4.15 14.22
C ASP A 25 -17.20 3.62 15.59
N VAL A 26 -17.79 2.48 15.98
CA VAL A 26 -17.35 1.70 17.14
C VAL A 26 -16.63 0.41 16.72
N LEU A 27 -16.45 0.19 15.41
CA LEU A 27 -15.96 -1.04 14.79
C LEU A 27 -14.44 -1.23 14.91
N CYS A 28 -13.69 -0.26 15.45
CA CYS A 28 -12.24 -0.39 15.64
C CYS A 28 -11.81 -1.50 16.63
N LEU A 29 -12.72 -2.36 17.11
CA LEU A 29 -12.47 -3.33 18.14
C LEU A 29 -12.77 -4.73 17.63
N ARG A 30 -11.76 -5.27 16.95
CA ARG A 30 -11.39 -6.68 16.97
C ARG A 30 -11.11 -7.15 18.42
N GLN A 31 -12.12 -7.06 19.27
CA GLN A 31 -12.09 -7.49 20.64
C GLN A 31 -13.04 -8.67 20.72
N GLU A 32 -12.45 -9.84 20.99
CA GLU A 32 -13.22 -10.95 21.52
C GLU A 32 -13.99 -10.43 22.74
N GLY A 33 -15.25 -10.85 22.87
CA GLY A 33 -16.03 -10.41 24.00
C GLY A 33 -15.36 -10.95 25.27
N GLN A 34 -15.32 -10.16 26.34
CA GLN A 34 -14.63 -10.57 27.57
C GLN A 34 -15.46 -11.55 28.42
N GLY A 35 -16.40 -12.30 27.82
CA GLY A 35 -17.37 -13.17 28.53
C GLY A 35 -18.42 -12.42 29.36
N GLU A 36 -18.18 -11.15 29.68
CA GLU A 36 -19.11 -10.28 30.40
C GLU A 36 -19.90 -9.42 29.40
N ASP A 37 -21.22 -9.60 29.36
CA ASP A 37 -22.11 -8.66 28.65
C ASP A 37 -22.83 -7.80 29.71
N PRO A 38 -22.69 -6.46 29.66
CA PRO A 38 -23.36 -5.57 30.59
C PRO A 38 -24.90 -5.65 30.52
N ARG A 39 -25.47 -6.32 29.51
CA ARG A 39 -26.91 -6.61 29.39
C ARG A 39 -27.32 -7.92 30.09
N GLY A 40 -26.38 -8.69 30.66
CA GLY A 40 -26.63 -9.95 31.38
C GLY A 40 -25.67 -11.06 30.95
N ASN A 41 -25.67 -12.20 31.66
CA ASN A 41 -24.81 -13.35 31.31
C ASN A 41 -25.46 -14.17 30.18
N PRO A 42 -24.95 -14.11 28.93
CA PRO A 42 -25.50 -14.93 27.85
C PRO A 42 -25.23 -16.41 28.12
N SER A 43 -26.13 -17.27 27.67
CA SER A 43 -25.87 -18.70 27.59
C SER A 43 -24.67 -18.99 26.69
N GLN A 44 -24.06 -20.17 26.84
CA GLN A 44 -22.94 -20.59 25.98
C GLN A 44 -23.32 -20.63 24.49
N GLU A 45 -24.57 -20.97 24.18
CA GLU A 45 -25.08 -20.99 22.81
C GLU A 45 -25.20 -19.57 22.24
N GLU A 46 -25.83 -18.65 22.99
CA GLU A 46 -25.91 -17.24 22.59
C GLU A 46 -24.53 -16.59 22.44
N TRP A 47 -23.58 -16.96 23.30
CA TRP A 47 -22.19 -16.50 23.17
C TRP A 47 -21.57 -16.96 21.85
N LYS A 48 -21.71 -18.24 21.54
CA LYS A 48 -21.20 -18.85 20.31
C LYS A 48 -21.84 -18.20 19.07
N ASP A 49 -23.13 -17.93 19.09
CA ASP A 49 -23.84 -17.27 18.00
C ASP A 49 -23.36 -15.84 17.79
N ARG A 50 -23.14 -15.09 18.88
CA ARG A 50 -22.60 -13.72 18.81
C ARG A 50 -21.18 -13.68 18.26
N GLU A 51 -20.31 -14.58 18.72
CA GLU A 51 -18.95 -14.70 18.15
C GLU A 51 -18.98 -15.18 16.69
N GLY A 52 -19.96 -16.02 16.33
CA GLY A 52 -20.24 -16.40 14.95
C GLY A 52 -20.61 -15.22 14.07
N LEU A 53 -21.53 -14.36 14.54
CA LEU A 53 -21.94 -13.14 13.86
C LEU A 53 -20.77 -12.17 13.68
N ARG A 54 -19.98 -11.92 14.73
CA ARG A 54 -18.79 -11.05 14.63
C ARG A 54 -17.80 -11.55 13.58
N LYS A 55 -17.55 -12.87 13.52
CA LYS A 55 -16.71 -13.44 12.47
C LYS A 55 -17.27 -13.21 11.07
N MET A 56 -18.60 -13.19 10.92
CA MET A 56 -19.26 -12.91 9.64
C MET A 56 -19.19 -11.42 9.26
N GLU A 57 -19.37 -10.52 10.22
CA GLU A 57 -19.20 -9.07 10.02
C GLU A 57 -17.75 -8.75 9.62
N TRP A 58 -16.78 -9.30 10.36
CA TRP A 58 -15.35 -9.07 10.11
C TRP A 58 -14.87 -9.53 8.75
N LYS A 59 -15.53 -10.51 8.12
CA LYS A 59 -15.20 -10.95 6.76
C LYS A 59 -15.22 -9.80 5.75
N VAL A 60 -16.12 -8.84 5.95
CA VAL A 60 -16.35 -7.71 5.05
C VAL A 60 -15.87 -6.41 5.66
N ASP A 61 -16.16 -6.14 6.93
CA ASP A 61 -15.90 -4.83 7.53
C ASP A 61 -14.41 -4.50 7.60
N LEU A 62 -13.58 -5.49 7.97
CA LEU A 62 -12.14 -5.31 8.13
C LEU A 62 -11.45 -4.85 6.84
N PRO A 63 -11.70 -5.47 5.68
CA PRO A 63 -11.13 -5.00 4.44
C PRO A 63 -11.79 -3.70 3.93
N THR A 64 -13.01 -3.34 4.35
CA THR A 64 -13.78 -2.21 3.76
C THR A 64 -13.84 -0.91 4.57
N ILE A 65 -13.48 -0.92 5.85
CA ILE A 65 -13.74 0.22 6.73
C ILE A 65 -13.08 1.53 6.27
N GLY A 66 -11.91 1.45 5.63
CA GLY A 66 -11.19 2.63 5.16
C GLY A 66 -11.98 3.49 4.15
N TRP A 67 -12.91 2.90 3.41
CA TRP A 67 -13.77 3.65 2.46
C TRP A 67 -14.68 4.66 3.17
N VAL A 68 -15.07 4.42 4.42
CA VAL A 68 -15.90 5.36 5.18
C VAL A 68 -15.12 6.63 5.52
N TYR A 69 -13.80 6.52 5.71
CA TYR A 69 -12.89 7.63 6.01
C TYR A 69 -12.36 8.33 4.74
N ALA A 70 -12.81 7.90 3.56
CA ALA A 70 -12.38 8.43 2.27
C ALA A 70 -13.07 9.76 1.88
N GLU A 71 -14.16 10.14 2.56
CA GLU A 71 -15.00 11.29 2.18
C GLU A 71 -14.24 12.63 2.24
N GLY A 72 -14.52 13.47 1.24
CA GLY A 72 -13.79 14.70 0.90
C GLY A 72 -13.27 14.76 -0.55
N HIS A 73 -13.57 13.77 -1.41
CA HIS A 73 -13.15 13.81 -2.81
C HIS A 73 -14.01 14.80 -3.63
N PRO A 74 -13.42 15.83 -4.28
CA PRO A 74 -14.16 16.85 -5.05
C PRO A 74 -14.98 16.30 -6.22
N GLN A 75 -14.71 15.06 -6.65
CA GLN A 75 -15.44 14.41 -7.75
C GLN A 75 -16.77 13.78 -7.29
N TYR A 76 -16.95 13.54 -5.99
CA TYR A 76 -18.15 12.90 -5.43
C TYR A 76 -18.93 13.80 -4.46
N HIS A 77 -18.32 14.88 -3.96
CA HIS A 77 -18.99 15.91 -3.17
C HIS A 77 -18.95 17.26 -3.89
N PRO A 78 -20.12 17.82 -4.29
CA PRO A 78 -20.24 19.23 -4.64
C PRO A 78 -19.69 20.11 -3.51
N GLN A 79 -19.24 21.31 -3.88
CA GLN A 79 -18.37 22.23 -3.13
C GLN A 79 -18.89 22.70 -1.75
N ASP A 80 -20.02 22.21 -1.25
CA ASP A 80 -20.77 22.81 -0.14
C ASP A 80 -20.85 21.97 1.15
N ARG A 81 -20.26 20.75 1.20
CA ARG A 81 -20.17 19.99 2.46
C ARG A 81 -18.84 19.24 2.57
N GLU A 82 -17.86 19.88 3.21
CA GLU A 82 -16.67 19.20 3.72
C GLU A 82 -17.07 18.39 4.97
N VAL A 83 -17.45 17.13 4.79
CA VAL A 83 -17.70 16.21 5.92
C VAL A 83 -16.33 15.71 6.39
N SER A 84 -15.75 16.41 7.36
CA SER A 84 -14.50 16.00 7.99
C SER A 84 -14.77 14.96 9.08
N PRO A 85 -14.15 13.77 9.05
CA PRO A 85 -14.34 12.78 10.10
C PRO A 85 -13.78 13.28 11.43
N VAL A 86 -14.51 12.99 12.51
CA VAL A 86 -14.15 13.38 13.87
C VAL A 86 -13.42 12.21 14.53
N CYS A 87 -12.14 12.39 14.85
CA CYS A 87 -11.26 11.30 15.27
C CYS A 87 -10.78 11.45 16.72
N TYR A 88 -10.99 10.39 17.51
CA TYR A 88 -10.48 10.26 18.88
C TYR A 88 -9.18 9.44 18.90
N PHE A 89 -8.03 10.10 18.80
CA PHE A 89 -6.72 9.42 18.73
C PHE A 89 -6.29 8.71 20.03
N SER A 90 -6.83 9.13 21.18
CA SER A 90 -6.59 8.48 22.48
C SER A 90 -7.65 7.43 22.83
N GLY A 91 -8.62 7.19 21.94
CA GLY A 91 -9.75 6.28 22.15
C GLY A 91 -11.09 7.01 22.26
N LEU A 92 -12.13 6.40 21.71
CA LEU A 92 -13.46 7.02 21.58
C LEU A 92 -14.00 7.56 22.90
N GLY A 93 -14.33 8.87 22.93
CA GLY A 93 -14.87 9.56 24.10
C GLY A 93 -13.86 9.90 25.19
N LEU A 94 -12.57 9.61 24.98
CA LEU A 94 -11.51 10.01 25.91
C LEU A 94 -10.90 11.36 25.52
N PRO A 95 -10.37 12.12 26.49
CA PRO A 95 -9.56 13.28 26.19
C PRO A 95 -8.35 12.91 25.34
N LEU A 96 -8.01 13.77 24.39
CA LEU A 96 -6.78 13.67 23.62
C LEU A 96 -5.60 13.88 24.57
N SER A 97 -4.92 12.80 24.91
CA SER A 97 -3.83 12.82 25.89
C SER A 97 -2.66 11.96 25.44
N PHE A 98 -1.50 12.60 25.39
CA PHE A 98 -0.18 12.01 25.15
C PHE A 98 0.79 12.74 26.09
N LYS A 99 0.95 12.21 27.31
CA LYS A 99 1.72 12.83 28.38
C LYS A 99 3.21 12.55 28.27
N THR A 100 3.55 11.41 27.66
CA THR A 100 4.91 10.89 27.60
C THR A 100 5.21 10.30 26.23
N ALA A 101 6.50 10.16 25.93
CA ALA A 101 6.95 9.52 24.70
C ALA A 101 6.44 8.08 24.56
N SER A 102 6.30 7.35 25.67
CA SER A 102 5.81 5.97 25.69
C SER A 102 4.34 5.83 25.28
N ASP A 103 3.52 6.88 25.41
CA ASP A 103 2.12 6.84 24.96
C ASP A 103 2.02 6.64 23.44
N PHE A 104 3.04 7.10 22.70
CA PHE A 104 3.16 6.87 21.26
C PHE A 104 3.72 5.49 20.90
N ASP A 105 4.30 4.78 21.87
CA ASP A 105 4.94 3.48 21.65
C ASP A 105 4.01 2.31 22.06
N ASP A 106 2.88 2.61 22.73
CA ASP A 106 1.84 1.64 23.07
C ASP A 106 1.26 0.98 21.79
N ASP A 107 1.17 -0.35 21.77
CA ASP A 107 0.66 -1.12 20.63
C ASP A 107 -0.80 -0.77 20.26
N ARG A 108 -1.57 -0.23 21.22
CA ARG A 108 -2.96 0.22 21.05
C ARG A 108 -3.06 1.69 20.65
N CYS A 109 -1.96 2.44 20.66
CA CYS A 109 -1.94 3.80 20.14
C CYS A 109 -2.45 3.83 18.70
N TRP A 110 -3.27 4.84 18.36
CA TRP A 110 -3.86 4.96 17.03
C TRP A 110 -2.78 4.97 15.92
N PHE A 111 -1.60 5.55 16.16
CA PHE A 111 -0.49 5.55 15.20
C PHE A 111 0.19 4.20 15.01
N ASN A 112 -0.06 3.24 15.89
CA ASN A 112 0.58 1.93 15.86
C ASN A 112 -0.33 0.83 15.36
N ARG A 113 -1.65 0.95 15.38
CA ARG A 113 -2.53 -0.15 14.93
C ARG A 113 -2.52 -0.30 13.41
N ALA A 114 -2.60 -1.54 12.93
CA ALA A 114 -2.62 -1.85 11.49
C ALA A 114 -3.88 -1.27 10.81
N TRP A 115 -5.04 -1.47 11.45
CA TRP A 115 -6.33 -1.07 10.92
C TRP A 115 -6.52 0.45 10.84
N THR A 116 -5.95 1.20 11.77
CA THR A 116 -6.08 2.66 11.76
C THR A 116 -5.32 3.32 10.60
N LEU A 117 -4.43 2.59 9.91
CA LEU A 117 -3.77 3.12 8.72
C LEU A 117 -4.78 3.39 7.59
N GLN A 118 -5.74 2.49 7.35
CA GLN A 118 -6.82 2.71 6.38
C GLN A 118 -7.85 3.74 6.84
N GLU A 119 -7.92 4.01 8.14
CA GLU A 119 -8.80 5.03 8.74
C GLU A 119 -8.15 6.43 8.75
N THR A 120 -6.97 6.62 8.15
CA THR A 120 -6.27 7.91 8.14
C THR A 120 -7.02 8.92 7.27
N PRO A 121 -7.68 9.92 7.87
CA PRO A 121 -8.47 10.87 7.10
C PRO A 121 -7.62 12.01 6.55
N ARG A 122 -8.13 12.70 5.52
CA ARG A 122 -7.45 13.84 4.89
C ARG A 122 -7.33 15.02 5.83
N SER A 123 -8.43 15.41 6.44
CA SER A 123 -8.54 16.58 7.31
C SER A 123 -9.39 16.19 8.52
N PRO A 124 -8.87 15.40 9.48
CA PRO A 124 -9.65 15.03 10.66
C PRO A 124 -9.97 16.25 11.50
N ILE A 125 -11.18 16.30 12.03
CA ILE A 125 -11.46 17.06 13.25
C ILE A 125 -10.94 16.22 14.40
N ILE A 126 -9.94 16.72 15.11
CA ILE A 126 -9.36 16.02 16.25
C ILE A 126 -10.25 16.26 17.48
N ALA A 127 -10.85 15.18 18.01
CA ALA A 127 -11.75 15.21 19.16
C ALA A 127 -11.02 15.00 20.49
N GLY A 128 -11.73 15.25 21.59
CA GLY A 128 -11.22 15.11 22.96
C GLY A 128 -10.24 16.23 23.36
N LYS A 129 -10.13 17.30 22.58
CA LYS A 129 -9.23 18.42 22.88
C LYS A 129 -9.72 19.17 24.12
N THR A 130 -8.89 19.22 25.13
CA THR A 130 -9.05 20.14 26.26
C THR A 130 -8.10 21.29 26.04
N CYS A 131 -8.63 22.48 25.74
CA CYS A 131 -7.83 23.66 25.44
C CYS A 131 -7.94 24.70 26.55
N ASP A 132 -6.81 25.32 26.90
CA ASP A 132 -6.73 26.55 27.67
C ASP A 132 -6.14 27.65 26.77
N ASN A 133 -6.85 28.78 26.65
CA ASN A 133 -6.48 29.90 25.77
C ASN A 133 -6.14 29.49 24.30
N GLY A 134 -6.86 28.50 23.77
CA GLY A 134 -6.68 28.02 22.39
C GLY A 134 -5.51 27.07 22.18
N LYS A 135 -4.76 26.69 23.23
CA LYS A 135 -3.72 25.65 23.20
C LYS A 135 -4.19 24.43 23.96
N ILE A 136 -3.73 23.24 23.58
CA ILE A 136 -4.00 22.02 24.35
C ILE A 136 -3.37 22.20 25.73
N ASP A 137 -4.13 21.89 26.78
CA ASP A 137 -3.66 21.93 28.17
C ASP A 137 -2.48 20.95 28.34
N GLU A 138 -1.34 21.46 28.84
CA GLU A 138 -0.09 20.73 29.02
C GLU A 138 -0.24 19.52 29.95
N LYS A 139 -1.25 19.52 30.84
CA LYS A 139 -1.60 18.36 31.68
C LYS A 139 -1.98 17.13 30.84
N PHE A 140 -2.57 17.35 29.67
CA PHE A 140 -2.98 16.28 28.76
C PHE A 140 -1.92 16.01 27.69
N MET A 141 -1.23 17.04 27.22
CA MET A 141 -0.21 16.92 26.19
C MET A 141 0.84 18.04 26.29
N PRO A 142 2.04 17.74 26.81
CA PRO A 142 3.16 18.68 26.78
C PRO A 142 3.50 19.13 25.35
N VAL A 143 4.10 20.32 25.21
CA VAL A 143 4.39 20.96 23.90
C VAL A 143 5.25 20.09 22.98
N ASP A 144 6.22 19.36 23.52
CA ASP A 144 7.06 18.44 22.77
C ASP A 144 6.29 17.20 22.28
N MET A 145 5.36 16.68 23.09
CA MET A 145 4.43 15.61 22.69
C MET A 145 3.45 16.09 21.63
N GLN A 146 2.94 17.32 21.75
CA GLN A 146 2.10 17.93 20.73
C GLN A 146 2.84 18.04 19.39
N ARG A 147 4.10 18.51 19.40
CA ARG A 147 4.93 18.57 18.20
C ARG A 147 5.16 17.18 17.59
N ARG A 148 5.35 16.14 18.42
CA ARG A 148 5.48 14.74 17.95
C ARG A 148 4.18 14.25 17.32
N PHE A 149 3.03 14.50 17.97
CA PHE A 149 1.69 14.17 17.47
C PHE A 149 1.45 14.82 16.10
N ASP A 150 1.63 16.13 16.00
CA ASP A 150 1.41 16.90 14.77
C ASP A 150 2.33 16.40 13.65
N LYS A 151 3.60 16.11 13.95
CA LYS A 151 4.56 15.55 12.99
C LYS A 151 4.13 14.16 12.50
N GLN A 152 3.68 13.27 13.38
CA GLN A 152 3.22 11.93 13.00
C GLN A 152 1.95 12.01 12.15
N LEU A 153 0.97 12.83 12.55
CA LEU A 153 -0.27 13.01 11.81
C LEU A 153 -0.01 13.62 10.42
N ALA A 154 0.80 14.68 10.33
CA ALA A 154 1.18 15.30 9.08
C ALA A 154 1.91 14.33 8.14
N SER A 155 2.77 13.46 8.67
CA SER A 155 3.47 12.45 7.86
C SER A 155 2.51 11.46 7.18
N LEU A 156 1.41 11.10 7.84
CA LEU A 156 0.40 10.21 7.30
C LEU A 156 -0.52 10.92 6.29
N GLN A 157 -0.83 12.20 6.53
CA GLN A 157 -1.64 13.02 5.62
C GLN A 157 -0.90 13.40 4.32
N HIS A 158 0.43 13.56 4.37
CA HIS A 158 1.20 14.02 3.21
C HIS A 158 1.33 12.98 2.09
N TRP A 159 1.40 11.69 2.42
CA TRP A 159 1.65 10.63 1.43
C TRP A 159 0.37 10.04 0.79
N GLN A 160 -0.83 10.47 1.21
CA GLN A 160 -2.12 9.84 0.91
C GLN A 160 -2.25 8.87 -0.31
N PRO A 161 -2.73 7.62 -0.09
CA PRO A 161 -2.85 6.52 -1.06
C PRO A 161 -3.39 6.87 -2.45
N GLN A 162 -4.40 7.76 -2.49
CA GLN A 162 -5.28 7.93 -3.65
C GLN A 162 -4.77 8.94 -4.69
N LYS A 163 -3.81 9.81 -4.36
CA LYS A 163 -3.34 10.84 -5.30
C LYS A 163 -1.88 10.69 -5.71
N THR A 164 -1.00 10.18 -4.86
CA THR A 164 0.46 10.14 -5.14
C THR A 164 1.23 8.98 -4.51
N ALA A 165 0.64 8.25 -3.56
CA ALA A 165 1.35 7.17 -2.87
C ALA A 165 1.91 6.08 -3.80
N SER A 166 3.17 5.75 -3.59
CA SER A 166 3.72 4.47 -4.02
C SER A 166 3.18 3.35 -3.14
N ILE A 167 3.05 2.13 -3.70
CA ILE A 167 2.75 0.94 -2.88
C ILE A 167 3.79 0.77 -1.77
N PHE A 168 5.04 1.15 -2.02
CA PHE A 168 6.12 0.97 -1.07
C PHE A 168 6.00 1.89 0.13
N ASP A 169 5.47 3.09 -0.05
CA ASP A 169 5.18 4.00 1.06
C ASP A 169 4.07 3.41 1.94
N VAL A 170 3.02 2.84 1.32
CA VAL A 170 1.94 2.14 2.04
C VAL A 170 2.50 0.97 2.84
N LEU A 171 3.32 0.14 2.21
CA LEU A 171 3.96 -1.00 2.86
C LEU A 171 4.90 -0.54 3.97
N PHE A 172 5.65 0.55 3.79
CA PHE A 172 6.54 1.14 4.79
C PHE A 172 5.78 1.55 6.05
N HIS A 173 4.65 2.23 5.89
CA HIS A 173 3.80 2.61 7.02
C HIS A 173 3.15 1.39 7.67
N MET A 174 2.63 0.43 6.89
CA MET A 174 1.99 -0.78 7.40
C MET A 174 2.96 -1.70 8.17
N ARG A 175 4.21 -1.81 7.74
CA ARG A 175 5.26 -2.59 8.43
C ARG A 175 5.43 -2.17 9.88
N LYS A 176 5.45 -0.85 10.13
CA LYS A 176 5.61 -0.25 11.46
C LYS A 176 4.41 -0.50 12.38
N ARG A 177 3.26 -0.87 11.81
CA ARG A 177 2.04 -1.11 12.58
C ARG A 177 2.08 -2.45 13.30
N LYS A 178 1.23 -2.55 14.32
CA LYS A 178 0.96 -3.67 15.20
C LYS A 178 -0.37 -4.26 14.80
N ALA A 179 -0.36 -5.58 14.70
CA ALA A 179 -1.48 -6.38 14.25
C ALA A 179 -1.84 -7.36 15.36
N THR A 180 -3.13 -7.59 15.58
CA THR A 180 -3.58 -8.52 16.61
C THR A 180 -3.50 -9.98 16.10
N LYS A 181 -3.60 -10.18 14.78
CA LYS A 181 -3.44 -11.46 14.05
C LYS A 181 -2.54 -11.12 12.87
N HIS A 182 -1.75 -12.09 12.44
CA HIS A 182 -0.80 -11.94 11.35
C HIS A 182 -1.44 -11.36 10.07
N VAL A 183 -2.63 -11.84 9.66
CA VAL A 183 -3.33 -11.39 8.44
C VAL A 183 -3.88 -9.95 8.47
N ASP A 184 -3.91 -9.30 9.63
CA ASP A 184 -4.54 -7.97 9.78
C ASP A 184 -3.83 -6.89 8.99
N LYS A 185 -2.51 -7.00 8.89
CA LYS A 185 -1.72 -6.06 8.09
C LYS A 185 -2.10 -6.15 6.61
N VAL A 186 -2.35 -7.36 6.11
CA VAL A 186 -2.75 -7.56 4.71
C VAL A 186 -4.16 -7.02 4.48
N ALA A 187 -5.11 -7.35 5.36
CA ALA A 187 -6.48 -6.87 5.22
C ALA A 187 -6.60 -5.35 5.36
N GLY A 188 -5.78 -4.71 6.23
CA GLY A 188 -5.70 -3.26 6.34
C GLY A 188 -5.14 -2.56 5.09
N LEU A 189 -4.58 -3.30 4.13
CA LEU A 189 -4.12 -2.76 2.85
C LEU A 189 -5.20 -2.77 1.76
N VAL A 190 -6.33 -3.46 1.94
CA VAL A 190 -7.33 -3.65 0.87
C VAL A 190 -7.86 -2.32 0.33
N TYR A 191 -8.28 -1.44 1.23
CA TYR A 191 -8.68 -0.07 0.88
C TYR A 191 -7.51 0.74 0.31
N LEU A 192 -6.36 0.71 0.99
CA LEU A 192 -5.18 1.51 0.63
C LEU A 192 -4.63 1.16 -0.77
N LEU A 193 -4.86 -0.08 -1.22
CA LEU A 193 -4.43 -0.60 -2.51
C LEU A 193 -5.56 -0.66 -3.55
N GLU A 194 -6.66 0.07 -3.30
CA GLU A 194 -7.77 0.31 -4.23
C GLU A 194 -8.27 -0.98 -4.86
N SER A 195 -8.53 -1.98 -4.03
CA SER A 195 -8.94 -3.29 -4.53
C SER A 195 -10.23 -3.23 -5.34
N SER A 196 -10.23 -3.89 -6.50
CA SER A 196 -11.40 -3.97 -7.39
C SER A 196 -12.51 -4.87 -6.83
N HIS A 197 -12.13 -5.83 -5.99
CA HIS A 197 -13.02 -6.73 -5.27
C HIS A 197 -12.53 -6.82 -3.83
N ILE A 198 -13.44 -7.06 -2.90
CA ILE A 198 -13.09 -7.14 -1.48
C ILE A 198 -12.73 -8.60 -1.17
N PRO A 199 -11.44 -8.93 -0.92
CA PRO A 199 -11.08 -10.27 -0.49
C PRO A 199 -11.68 -10.54 0.89
N ILE A 200 -12.18 -11.75 1.11
CA ILE A 200 -12.83 -12.14 2.35
C ILE A 200 -11.76 -12.23 3.44
N TYR A 201 -11.94 -11.51 4.54
CA TYR A 201 -11.05 -11.68 5.69
C TYR A 201 -11.22 -13.07 6.31
N ASN A 202 -10.11 -13.78 6.47
CA ASN A 202 -10.06 -15.06 7.17
C ASN A 202 -8.83 -15.10 8.08
N ALA A 203 -9.07 -15.08 9.40
CA ALA A 203 -8.04 -15.11 10.43
C ALA A 203 -7.18 -16.39 10.42
N GLY A 204 -7.65 -17.47 9.77
CA GLY A 204 -6.93 -18.74 9.67
C GLY A 204 -6.00 -18.86 8.45
N LEU A 205 -6.01 -17.89 7.53
CA LEU A 205 -5.07 -17.87 6.40
C LEU A 205 -3.65 -17.55 6.88
N CYS A 206 -2.65 -18.05 6.15
CA CYS A 206 -1.31 -17.52 6.30
C CYS A 206 -1.20 -16.15 5.59
N GLU A 207 -0.22 -15.34 5.99
CA GLU A 207 -0.06 -13.99 5.43
C GLU A 207 0.26 -14.00 3.94
N GLU A 208 1.01 -15.00 3.43
CA GLU A 208 1.32 -15.09 2.00
C GLU A 208 0.08 -15.43 1.16
N ASP A 209 -0.83 -16.27 1.66
CA ASP A 209 -2.07 -16.58 0.95
C ASP A 209 -2.98 -15.34 0.91
N ALA A 210 -3.16 -14.66 2.04
CA ALA A 210 -3.90 -13.40 2.08
C ALA A 210 -3.27 -12.33 1.18
N TRP A 211 -1.94 -12.23 1.15
CA TRP A 211 -1.21 -11.31 0.28
C TRP A 211 -1.40 -11.67 -1.19
N THR A 212 -1.41 -12.97 -1.53
CA THR A 212 -1.69 -13.46 -2.89
C THR A 212 -3.08 -13.02 -3.33
N GLU A 213 -4.11 -13.28 -2.51
CA GLU A 213 -5.47 -12.87 -2.81
C GLU A 213 -5.56 -11.36 -3.04
N LEU A 214 -4.96 -10.55 -2.16
CA LEU A 214 -4.94 -9.09 -2.33
C LEU A 214 -4.22 -8.66 -3.61
N VAL A 215 -3.08 -9.24 -3.96
CA VAL A 215 -2.36 -8.89 -5.20
C VAL A 215 -3.18 -9.20 -6.44
N ASP A 216 -3.99 -10.26 -6.42
CA ASP A 216 -4.85 -10.62 -7.54
C ASP A 216 -5.96 -9.57 -7.78
N VAL A 217 -6.46 -8.95 -6.72
CA VAL A 217 -7.60 -8.01 -6.81
C VAL A 217 -7.23 -6.53 -6.70
N MET A 218 -6.04 -6.18 -6.20
CA MET A 218 -5.58 -4.79 -6.07
C MET A 218 -5.52 -4.06 -7.41
N HIS A 219 -5.61 -2.73 -7.35
CA HIS A 219 -5.56 -1.90 -8.53
C HIS A 219 -4.30 -2.18 -9.36
N TYR A 220 -4.44 -2.25 -10.68
CA TYR A 220 -3.37 -2.68 -11.58
C TYR A 220 -2.10 -1.80 -11.46
N ARG A 221 -2.25 -0.54 -11.03
CA ARG A 221 -1.12 0.41 -10.83
C ARG A 221 -0.16 -0.09 -9.76
N PHE A 222 -0.68 -0.76 -8.72
CA PHE A 222 0.11 -1.30 -7.63
C PHE A 222 0.79 -2.61 -8.04
N ARG A 223 0.09 -3.48 -8.79
CA ARG A 223 0.70 -4.66 -9.44
C ARG A 223 1.86 -4.27 -10.36
N ALA A 224 1.68 -3.21 -11.15
CA ALA A 224 2.74 -2.68 -11.99
C ALA A 224 3.93 -2.17 -11.18
N ALA A 225 3.69 -1.46 -10.06
CA ALA A 225 4.77 -1.03 -9.18
C ALA A 225 5.55 -2.22 -8.60
N LEU A 226 4.86 -3.26 -8.13
CA LEU A 226 5.52 -4.50 -7.68
C LEU A 226 6.37 -5.13 -8.79
N PHE A 227 5.86 -5.15 -10.03
CA PHE A 227 6.57 -5.76 -11.14
C PHE A 227 7.78 -4.94 -11.61
N PHE A 228 7.61 -3.64 -11.84
CA PHE A 228 8.60 -2.77 -12.49
C PHE A 228 9.59 -2.11 -11.53
N LEU A 229 9.26 -2.00 -10.25
CA LEU A 229 10.10 -1.27 -9.28
C LEU A 229 10.68 -2.16 -8.20
N TYR A 230 10.00 -3.24 -7.79
CA TYR A 230 10.58 -4.14 -6.80
C TYR A 230 11.70 -4.95 -7.48
N PRO A 231 12.95 -4.91 -6.99
CA PRO A 231 14.07 -5.31 -7.82
C PRO A 231 14.43 -6.79 -7.74
N LYS A 232 13.99 -7.49 -6.69
CA LYS A 232 14.23 -8.94 -6.55
C LYS A 232 13.07 -9.73 -7.16
N PRO A 233 13.31 -10.95 -7.65
CA PRO A 233 12.22 -11.84 -8.00
C PRO A 233 11.48 -12.30 -6.74
N GLY A 234 10.21 -12.65 -6.90
CA GLY A 234 9.42 -13.25 -5.84
C GLY A 234 9.97 -14.57 -5.34
N LYS A 235 9.81 -14.82 -4.04
CA LYS A 235 10.02 -16.15 -3.46
C LYS A 235 8.85 -17.07 -3.82
N GLY A 236 9.13 -18.36 -4.02
CA GLY A 236 8.11 -19.37 -4.29
C GLY A 236 7.69 -19.42 -5.77
N ARG A 237 6.38 -19.60 -6.01
CA ARG A 237 5.85 -19.86 -7.36
C ARG A 237 5.63 -18.60 -8.20
N GLN A 238 5.53 -17.43 -7.57
CA GLN A 238 5.17 -16.17 -8.21
C GLN A 238 6.42 -15.27 -8.32
N SER A 239 7.23 -15.42 -9.36
CA SER A 239 8.51 -14.69 -9.47
C SER A 239 8.35 -13.21 -9.83
N TRP A 240 7.23 -12.83 -10.45
CA TRP A 240 6.97 -11.50 -10.98
C TRP A 240 6.72 -10.45 -9.88
N ARG A 241 6.16 -10.86 -8.73
CA ARG A 241 5.88 -10.00 -7.58
C ARG A 241 6.69 -10.45 -6.36
N PRO A 242 6.97 -9.57 -5.40
CA PRO A 242 7.50 -10.01 -4.12
C PRO A 242 6.46 -10.80 -3.30
N SER A 243 6.97 -11.70 -2.47
CA SER A 243 6.24 -12.33 -1.35
C SER A 243 5.94 -11.32 -0.24
N TRP A 244 5.02 -11.68 0.66
CA TRP A 244 4.71 -10.93 1.87
C TRP A 244 5.96 -10.68 2.71
N GLU A 245 6.73 -11.74 2.99
CA GLU A 245 8.01 -11.68 3.72
C GLU A 245 8.99 -10.67 3.08
N GLN A 246 9.11 -10.68 1.74
CA GLN A 246 9.96 -9.74 1.02
C GLN A 246 9.48 -8.28 1.14
N VAL A 247 8.18 -8.06 1.16
CA VAL A 247 7.60 -6.72 1.35
C VAL A 247 7.38 -6.36 2.82
N THR A 248 7.75 -7.18 3.79
CA THR A 248 7.77 -6.81 5.21
C THR A 248 9.18 -6.67 5.76
N GLU A 249 10.09 -7.56 5.39
CA GLU A 249 11.44 -7.65 5.95
C GLU A 249 12.52 -7.10 4.99
N GLY A 250 12.26 -7.16 3.68
CA GLY A 250 13.23 -6.71 2.67
C GLY A 250 13.29 -5.19 2.50
N THR A 251 14.34 -4.70 1.84
CA THR A 251 14.45 -3.28 1.45
C THR A 251 13.36 -2.92 0.45
N LEU A 252 12.61 -1.86 0.74
CA LEU A 252 11.63 -1.29 -0.20
C LEU A 252 12.31 -0.29 -1.14
N PRO A 253 11.89 -0.20 -2.41
CA PRO A 253 12.29 0.89 -3.28
C PRO A 253 11.95 2.26 -2.68
N ALA A 254 12.81 3.25 -2.94
CA ALA A 254 12.70 4.59 -2.38
C ALA A 254 11.41 5.33 -2.81
N GLU A 255 11.04 6.36 -2.03
CA GLU A 255 9.89 7.24 -2.28
C GLU A 255 10.06 8.06 -3.58
N GLY A 256 8.95 8.51 -4.19
CA GLY A 256 8.97 9.38 -5.38
C GLY A 256 9.08 8.66 -6.74
N GLN A 257 8.84 7.35 -6.76
CA GLN A 257 8.82 6.53 -7.98
C GLN A 257 7.60 6.85 -8.87
N PRO A 258 7.64 6.54 -10.18
CA PRO A 258 6.57 6.87 -11.11
C PRO A 258 5.22 6.34 -10.63
N THR A 259 4.26 7.26 -10.54
CA THR A 259 2.88 6.85 -10.32
C THR A 259 2.40 6.29 -11.67
N PHE A 260 2.30 4.95 -11.79
CA PHE A 260 1.84 4.21 -12.98
C PHE A 260 0.39 4.53 -13.43
N LYS A 261 -0.07 5.76 -13.21
CA LYS A 261 -1.36 6.33 -13.60
C LYS A 261 -1.62 6.22 -15.10
N HIS A 262 -0.56 6.17 -15.91
CA HIS A 262 -0.64 6.07 -17.37
C HIS A 262 -0.64 4.64 -17.90
N LEU A 263 -0.45 3.63 -17.05
CA LEU A 263 -0.80 2.28 -17.45
C LEU A 263 -2.32 2.22 -17.53
N THR A 264 -2.89 1.99 -18.70
CA THR A 264 -4.31 1.68 -18.83
C THR A 264 -4.47 0.16 -18.90
N SER A 265 -4.85 -0.46 -17.79
CA SER A 265 -5.34 -1.86 -17.73
C SER A 265 -4.48 -2.93 -18.43
N THR A 266 -3.15 -2.84 -18.36
CA THR A 266 -2.23 -3.78 -19.03
C THR A 266 -1.90 -5.03 -18.22
N PHE A 267 -2.20 -5.04 -16.91
CA PHE A 267 -2.07 -6.21 -16.03
C PHE A 267 -3.42 -6.89 -15.83
N ARG A 268 -3.61 -8.04 -16.47
CA ARG A 268 -4.85 -8.84 -16.35
C ARG A 268 -4.58 -10.13 -15.58
N MET A 269 -5.46 -10.42 -14.63
CA MET A 269 -5.55 -11.73 -13.98
C MET A 269 -6.55 -12.57 -14.77
N GLN A 270 -6.14 -13.74 -15.26
CA GLN A 270 -7.01 -14.64 -16.02
C GLN A 270 -6.78 -16.09 -15.57
N LYS A 271 -7.77 -16.68 -14.87
CA LYS A 271 -7.77 -18.10 -14.48
C LYS A 271 -6.44 -18.56 -13.84
N GLY A 272 -5.94 -17.81 -12.84
CA GLY A 272 -4.67 -18.09 -12.15
C GLY A 272 -3.40 -17.74 -12.93
N LYS A 273 -3.51 -17.09 -14.10
CA LYS A 273 -2.38 -16.53 -14.86
C LYS A 273 -2.35 -15.02 -14.75
N VAL A 274 -1.14 -14.48 -14.70
CA VAL A 274 -0.90 -13.03 -14.76
C VAL A 274 -0.40 -12.69 -16.15
N ILE A 275 -1.12 -11.83 -16.85
CA ILE A 275 -0.77 -11.42 -18.22
C ILE A 275 -0.46 -9.93 -18.19
N TYR A 276 0.73 -9.59 -18.68
CA TYR A 276 1.12 -8.23 -18.98
C TYR A 276 1.08 -7.96 -20.49
N GLU A 277 0.39 -6.90 -20.89
CA GLU A 277 0.36 -6.44 -22.28
C GLU A 277 1.21 -5.16 -22.42
N GLY A 278 2.35 -5.27 -23.11
CA GLY A 278 3.25 -4.12 -23.26
C GLY A 278 4.53 -4.41 -24.04
N PRO A 279 5.46 -3.45 -24.06
CA PRO A 279 6.78 -3.55 -24.69
C PRO A 279 7.54 -4.79 -24.25
N ARG A 280 8.08 -5.53 -25.23
CA ARG A 280 8.96 -6.67 -25.02
C ARG A 280 10.13 -6.62 -26.01
N ILE A 281 11.32 -6.92 -25.50
CA ILE A 281 12.53 -7.14 -26.29
C ILE A 281 13.00 -8.56 -26.04
N ASP A 282 13.04 -9.36 -27.10
CA ASP A 282 13.55 -10.72 -27.06
C ASP A 282 15.05 -10.74 -27.37
N ARG A 283 15.80 -11.59 -26.66
CA ARG A 283 17.19 -11.92 -26.96
C ARG A 283 18.12 -10.70 -27.01
N CYS A 284 18.01 -9.78 -26.04
CA CYS A 284 19.00 -8.73 -25.86
C CYS A 284 20.19 -9.23 -25.04
N THR A 285 21.36 -8.63 -25.25
CA THR A 285 22.52 -8.89 -24.41
C THR A 285 22.69 -7.77 -23.39
N VAL A 286 22.80 -8.10 -22.11
CA VAL A 286 23.01 -7.15 -21.01
C VAL A 286 24.40 -7.36 -20.43
N HIS A 287 25.11 -6.26 -20.15
CA HIS A 287 26.45 -6.27 -19.56
C HIS A 287 26.65 -5.16 -18.52
N GLY A 288 27.52 -5.40 -17.55
CA GLY A 288 28.04 -4.38 -16.62
C GLY A 288 27.18 -4.14 -15.38
N LEU A 289 26.19 -5.00 -15.10
CA LEU A 289 25.34 -4.87 -13.91
C LEU A 289 25.69 -5.91 -12.82
N ALA A 290 26.81 -6.61 -12.95
CA ALA A 290 27.19 -7.70 -12.05
C ALA A 290 27.84 -7.23 -10.74
N ASP A 291 28.46 -6.04 -10.71
CA ASP A 291 29.16 -5.56 -9.51
C ASP A 291 28.17 -5.06 -8.44
N PRO A 292 28.08 -5.70 -7.25
CA PRO A 292 27.17 -5.28 -6.19
C PRO A 292 27.71 -4.12 -5.33
N SER A 293 28.95 -3.67 -5.54
CA SER A 293 29.62 -2.67 -4.70
C SER A 293 29.25 -1.21 -5.02
N GLU A 294 28.60 -0.96 -6.17
CA GLU A 294 28.16 0.38 -6.56
C GLU A 294 26.78 0.75 -5.99
N ASP A 295 26.66 1.97 -5.45
CA ASP A 295 25.39 2.58 -5.02
C ASP A 295 24.37 2.75 -6.17
N LEU A 296 24.85 2.78 -7.41
CA LEU A 296 24.03 2.70 -8.60
C LEU A 296 24.84 2.00 -9.69
N ARG A 297 24.38 0.84 -10.14
CA ARG A 297 25.12 0.03 -11.11
C ARG A 297 24.87 0.54 -12.51
N HIS A 298 25.95 0.74 -13.26
CA HIS A 298 25.90 1.24 -14.64
C HIS A 298 26.22 0.12 -15.62
N GLY A 299 25.31 -0.11 -16.56
CA GLY A 299 25.49 -1.14 -17.58
C GLY A 299 25.00 -0.69 -18.93
N GLU A 300 25.02 -1.63 -19.86
CA GLU A 300 24.51 -1.44 -21.20
C GLU A 300 23.69 -2.65 -21.64
N PHE A 301 22.65 -2.43 -22.43
CA PHE A 301 22.04 -3.52 -23.19
C PHE A 301 22.16 -3.29 -24.69
N LYS A 302 22.29 -4.40 -25.42
CA LYS A 302 22.48 -4.46 -26.86
C LYS A 302 21.31 -5.21 -27.49
N VAL A 303 20.73 -4.65 -28.55
CA VAL A 303 19.56 -5.22 -29.24
C VAL A 303 19.66 -4.99 -30.75
N LYS A 304 19.20 -5.96 -31.55
CA LYS A 304 19.05 -5.82 -33.01
C LYS A 304 17.68 -5.24 -33.34
N ASN A 305 17.63 -4.27 -34.26
CA ASN A 305 16.36 -3.85 -34.85
C ASN A 305 15.90 -4.86 -35.94
N CYS A 306 14.75 -4.58 -36.56
CA CYS A 306 14.19 -5.40 -37.65
C CYS A 306 15.10 -5.48 -38.89
N CYS A 307 15.98 -4.51 -39.11
CA CYS A 307 16.96 -4.49 -40.20
C CYS A 307 18.28 -5.21 -39.84
N GLY A 308 18.39 -5.81 -38.65
CA GLY A 308 19.59 -6.49 -38.17
C GLY A 308 20.69 -5.55 -37.63
N VAL A 309 20.45 -4.24 -37.58
CA VAL A 309 21.38 -3.25 -37.04
C VAL A 309 21.42 -3.36 -35.52
N MET A 310 22.62 -3.47 -34.96
CA MET A 310 22.87 -3.50 -33.52
C MET A 310 22.81 -2.09 -32.94
N TYR A 311 22.06 -1.92 -31.85
CA TYR A 311 22.07 -0.72 -31.02
C TYR A 311 22.46 -1.06 -29.60
N THR A 312 23.19 -0.14 -28.97
CA THR A 312 23.59 -0.21 -27.57
C THR A 312 22.90 0.91 -26.81
N PHE A 313 22.44 0.65 -25.59
CA PHE A 313 21.79 1.62 -24.73
C PHE A 313 22.38 1.58 -23.32
N LYS A 314 22.56 2.75 -22.72
CA LYS A 314 23.04 2.87 -21.34
C LYS A 314 21.90 2.72 -20.35
N ILE A 315 22.11 1.92 -19.32
CA ILE A 315 21.12 1.57 -18.30
C ILE A 315 21.71 1.68 -16.90
N VAL A 316 20.81 1.82 -15.92
CA VAL A 316 21.16 1.85 -14.50
C VAL A 316 20.22 0.98 -13.70
N ALA A 317 20.76 0.27 -12.71
CA ALA A 317 19.99 -0.56 -11.79
C ALA A 317 20.32 -0.20 -10.35
N ASP A 318 19.30 -0.15 -9.49
CA ASP A 318 19.47 0.15 -8.07
C ASP A 318 20.21 -1.03 -7.37
N PRO A 319 20.85 -0.81 -6.21
CA PRO A 319 21.61 -1.84 -5.48
C PRO A 319 20.68 -2.95 -4.96
N SER A 320 20.55 -4.03 -5.72
CA SER A 320 19.48 -5.00 -5.46
C SER A 320 19.79 -6.42 -5.93
N GLY A 321 21.06 -6.81 -5.76
CA GLY A 321 21.60 -8.09 -6.20
C GLY A 321 22.14 -8.03 -7.63
N PRO A 322 23.23 -8.77 -7.94
CA PRO A 322 23.91 -8.70 -9.22
C PRO A 322 23.00 -9.15 -10.37
N ILE A 323 23.19 -8.55 -11.55
CA ILE A 323 22.61 -9.02 -12.80
C ILE A 323 23.79 -9.45 -13.66
N ASP A 324 23.93 -10.76 -13.85
CA ASP A 324 25.03 -11.32 -14.63
C ASP A 324 24.99 -10.86 -16.09
N ASP A 325 26.15 -10.87 -16.71
CA ASP A 325 26.29 -10.62 -18.13
C ASP A 325 25.68 -11.80 -18.93
N GLY A 326 24.87 -11.50 -19.94
CA GLY A 326 24.23 -12.58 -20.71
C GLY A 326 23.09 -12.16 -21.61
N GLN A 327 22.40 -13.17 -22.14
CA GLN A 327 21.19 -12.98 -22.96
C GLN A 327 19.92 -13.06 -22.11
N TYR A 328 19.03 -12.10 -22.33
CA TYR A 328 17.80 -11.92 -21.57
C TYR A 328 16.63 -11.53 -22.46
N THR A 329 15.44 -11.61 -21.86
CA THR A 329 14.22 -10.98 -22.36
C THR A 329 13.89 -9.80 -21.45
N LEU A 330 13.46 -8.69 -22.05
CA LEU A 330 13.05 -7.50 -21.31
C LEU A 330 11.55 -7.27 -21.50
N ILE A 331 10.86 -6.95 -20.41
CA ILE A 331 9.49 -6.46 -20.42
C ILE A 331 9.51 -5.02 -19.93
N GLY A 332 8.96 -4.10 -20.72
CA GLY A 332 9.14 -2.66 -20.51
C GLY A 332 7.86 -1.94 -20.13
N TYR A 333 8.01 -0.90 -19.32
CA TYR A 333 7.03 0.17 -19.18
C TYR A 333 7.56 1.40 -19.89
N THR A 334 6.89 1.78 -20.99
CA THR A 334 7.20 2.98 -21.77
C THR A 334 6.17 4.06 -21.49
N PRO A 335 6.43 5.01 -20.57
CA PRO A 335 5.49 6.10 -20.32
C PRO A 335 5.30 6.96 -21.58
N PRO A 336 4.16 7.65 -21.73
CA PRO A 336 3.93 8.55 -22.86
C PRO A 336 5.06 9.60 -23.01
N PRO A 337 5.36 10.08 -24.23
CA PRO A 337 6.47 11.01 -24.45
C PRO A 337 6.39 12.33 -23.65
N LYS A 338 5.17 12.74 -23.28
CA LYS A 338 4.90 13.96 -22.50
C LYS A 338 5.27 13.83 -21.02
N VAL A 339 5.52 12.61 -20.54
CA VAL A 339 5.85 12.33 -19.15
C VAL A 339 7.38 12.31 -18.99
N ALA A 340 7.89 13.01 -17.97
CA ALA A 340 9.33 13.10 -17.68
C ALA A 340 9.93 11.80 -17.10
N GLU A 341 9.10 10.76 -16.93
CA GLU A 341 9.49 9.45 -16.41
C GLU A 341 10.40 8.71 -17.39
N ARG A 342 11.39 7.99 -16.83
CA ARG A 342 12.29 7.14 -17.61
C ARG A 342 11.60 5.82 -17.94
N ILE A 343 12.00 5.19 -19.04
CA ILE A 343 11.54 3.84 -19.39
C ILE A 343 12.12 2.86 -18.38
N LEU A 344 11.25 2.00 -17.84
CA LEU A 344 11.60 0.93 -16.91
C LEU A 344 11.58 -0.41 -17.64
N TRP A 345 12.47 -1.31 -17.24
CA TRP A 345 12.57 -2.65 -17.79
C TRP A 345 12.66 -3.68 -16.66
N VAL A 346 11.85 -4.72 -16.75
CA VAL A 346 12.04 -5.95 -16.00
C VAL A 346 12.87 -6.89 -16.85
N ILE A 347 14.00 -7.33 -16.31
CA ILE A 347 14.89 -8.29 -16.94
C ILE A 347 14.56 -9.69 -16.45
N GLY A 348 14.53 -10.64 -17.37
CA GLY A 348 14.19 -12.02 -17.06
C GLY A 348 14.44 -12.98 -18.23
N LYS A 349 13.89 -14.18 -18.11
CA LYS A 349 13.97 -15.24 -19.13
C LYS A 349 12.59 -15.83 -19.37
N ILE A 350 12.36 -16.27 -20.61
CA ILE A 350 11.18 -17.07 -20.94
C ILE A 350 11.51 -18.52 -20.57
N GLU A 351 10.67 -19.14 -19.76
CA GLU A 351 10.75 -20.55 -19.42
C GLU A 351 10.06 -21.40 -20.48
N GLU A 352 10.79 -22.39 -20.97
CA GLU A 352 10.26 -23.45 -21.80
C GLU A 352 9.73 -24.61 -20.93
N PRO A 353 8.67 -25.33 -21.35
CA PRO A 353 7.91 -25.17 -22.59
C PRO A 353 6.69 -24.22 -22.48
N GLU A 354 6.41 -23.70 -21.29
CA GLU A 354 5.16 -22.97 -21.01
C GLU A 354 5.14 -21.53 -21.53
N GLY A 355 6.29 -21.00 -21.96
CA GLY A 355 6.44 -19.66 -22.51
C GLY A 355 6.22 -18.55 -21.47
N LYS A 356 6.38 -18.84 -20.18
CA LYS A 356 6.17 -17.87 -19.08
C LYS A 356 7.44 -17.07 -18.81
N PHE A 357 7.28 -15.80 -18.51
CA PHE A 357 8.39 -14.92 -18.17
C PHE A 357 8.73 -15.00 -16.68
N ARG A 358 9.91 -15.51 -16.36
CA ARG A 358 10.50 -15.46 -15.02
C ARG A 358 11.26 -14.15 -14.86
N LYS A 359 10.78 -13.31 -13.94
CA LYS A 359 11.49 -12.09 -13.54
C LYS A 359 12.80 -12.46 -12.84
N MET A 360 13.84 -11.68 -13.10
CA MET A 360 15.13 -11.79 -12.42
C MET A 360 15.51 -10.49 -11.72
N SER A 361 15.31 -9.35 -12.37
CA SER A 361 15.53 -8.03 -11.75
C SER A 361 14.84 -6.91 -12.51
N VAL A 362 15.16 -5.66 -12.18
CA VAL A 362 14.67 -4.45 -12.86
C VAL A 362 15.81 -3.47 -13.11
N PHE A 363 15.71 -2.69 -14.18
CA PHE A 363 16.59 -1.54 -14.44
C PHE A 363 15.82 -0.44 -15.17
N ARG A 364 16.43 0.74 -15.28
CA ARG A 364 15.89 1.88 -16.02
C ARG A 364 16.90 2.42 -17.01
N MET A 365 16.42 3.15 -18.01
CA MET A 365 17.32 3.87 -18.92
C MET A 365 18.18 4.87 -18.15
N ALA A 366 19.46 4.99 -18.51
CA ALA A 366 20.42 5.82 -17.77
C ALA A 366 20.05 7.31 -17.76
N ASN A 367 19.36 7.79 -18.81
CA ASN A 367 18.87 9.16 -18.89
C ASN A 367 17.71 9.28 -19.89
N ARG A 368 17.15 10.49 -20.00
CA ARG A 368 16.05 10.81 -20.91
C ARG A 368 16.44 10.67 -22.39
N ARG A 369 17.66 11.04 -22.77
CA ARG A 369 18.14 10.93 -24.17
C ARG A 369 18.17 9.47 -24.64
N GLU A 370 18.61 8.56 -23.78
CA GLU A 370 18.57 7.12 -24.06
C GLU A 370 17.13 6.61 -24.23
N SER A 371 16.18 7.11 -23.41
CA SER A 371 14.76 6.75 -23.54
C SER A 371 14.15 7.26 -24.84
N GLU A 372 14.47 8.49 -25.26
CA GLU A 372 14.03 9.07 -26.52
C GLU A 372 14.62 8.31 -27.72
N ARG A 373 15.92 8.01 -27.69
CA ARG A 373 16.59 7.20 -28.73
C ARG A 373 15.92 5.84 -28.87
N LEU A 374 15.60 5.18 -27.76
CA LEU A 374 14.92 3.88 -27.76
C LEU A 374 13.53 3.95 -28.41
N ARG A 375 12.75 5.00 -28.13
CA ARG A 375 11.43 5.22 -28.74
C ARG A 375 11.52 5.42 -30.26
N CYS A 376 12.47 6.23 -30.72
CA CYS A 376 12.63 6.53 -32.16
C CYS A 376 13.02 5.30 -32.98
N LEU A 377 13.79 4.39 -32.39
CA LEU A 377 14.31 3.21 -33.10
C LEU A 377 13.34 2.02 -33.11
N ASN A 378 12.24 2.10 -32.36
CA ASN A 378 11.18 1.08 -32.28
C ASN A 378 11.70 -0.37 -32.18
N VAL A 379 12.69 -0.59 -31.31
CA VAL A 379 13.42 -1.87 -31.17
C VAL A 379 12.69 -2.92 -30.31
N TYR A 380 11.47 -2.62 -29.87
CA TYR A 380 10.63 -3.49 -29.05
C TYR A 380 9.29 -3.74 -29.74
N ARG A 381 8.65 -4.86 -29.38
CA ARG A 381 7.31 -5.21 -29.87
C ARG A 381 6.31 -5.12 -28.73
N HIS A 382 5.06 -4.79 -29.02
CA HIS A 382 3.99 -4.93 -28.04
C HIS A 382 3.49 -6.37 -28.05
N THR A 383 3.49 -7.01 -26.88
CA THR A 383 3.15 -8.42 -26.74
C THR A 383 2.27 -8.64 -25.52
N LYS A 384 1.50 -9.74 -25.52
CA LYS A 384 0.87 -10.29 -24.33
C LYS A 384 1.80 -11.36 -23.76
N THR A 385 2.35 -11.10 -22.59
CA THR A 385 3.30 -12.01 -21.94
C THR A 385 2.71 -12.56 -20.65
N CYS A 386 2.71 -13.88 -20.50
CA CYS A 386 2.36 -14.54 -19.25
C CYS A 386 3.55 -14.41 -18.28
N LEU A 387 3.31 -13.92 -17.08
CA LEU A 387 4.33 -13.80 -16.04
C LEU A 387 4.31 -15.04 -15.16
N LEU A 388 5.49 -15.46 -14.70
CA LEU A 388 5.67 -16.51 -13.70
C LEU A 388 5.78 -15.90 -12.31
#